data_AF-A0A8H6FCZ1-F1
#
_entry.id   AF-A0A8H6FCZ1-F1
#
_cell.length_a   1.000
_cell.length_b   1.000
_cell.length_c   1.000
_cell.angle_alpha   90.00
_cell.angle_beta   90.00
_cell.angle_gamma   90.00
#
_symmetry.space_group_name_H-M   'P 1'
#
loop_
_entity.id
_entity.type
_entity.pdbx_description
1 polymer ?
#
loop_
_entity_poly.entity_id
_entity_poly.type
_entity_poly.pdbx_seq_one_letter_code
_entity_poly.pdbx_strand_id
1 'polypeptide(L)'
;MVPGRMTPVIIGVGDVKNGSQNVEDAIEPMQLMLQAIVRALKDATSEHRIAEELKSSIDSVSVVATWTWPYADLPSLLSEKLGIQPRHKIYSEHGGNQPMKLVDEAARRIWRGECKVAVMTGGEALASRTAHRKQSIKQNNKESAQLYAEFAKIAEQNEFAWNYGQKTPTAQIISTALTAMVRDLRRGDGQNGLILANGGVLTYQYALCLSTRPRRDGSAYPDKDPLPSHVTDTPVPTVTIQAEGEAMIENTLSFFGQTYTVEFNRNGTPSKGFVVGRLTRSNHRFVANTGNAKTLEQLSSGNSEPVGRIGWVKRGDKGRNLFTFEPDANL
;
A
#
# COMPACT_ATOMS: atom_id res chain seq x y z
N MET A 1 -10.97 -15.84 32.49
CA MET A 1 -10.47 -14.57 31.92
C MET A 1 -9.41 -14.03 32.86
N VAL A 2 -8.24 -13.64 32.35
CA VAL A 2 -7.28 -12.87 33.15
C VAL A 2 -7.94 -11.51 33.45
N PRO A 3 -8.05 -11.07 34.72
CA PRO A 3 -8.61 -9.77 35.07
C PRO A 3 -7.92 -8.66 34.26
N GLY A 4 -8.70 -7.75 33.66
CA GLY A 4 -8.18 -6.61 32.90
C GLY A 4 -8.16 -6.77 31.37
N ARG A 5 -8.46 -7.95 30.81
CA ARG A 5 -8.53 -8.12 29.35
C ARG A 5 -9.86 -7.65 28.77
N MET A 6 -9.82 -6.87 27.68
CA MET A 6 -11.02 -6.30 27.03
C MET A 6 -11.06 -6.68 25.55
N THR A 7 -12.15 -7.30 25.08
CA THR A 7 -12.27 -7.67 23.66
C THR A 7 -12.32 -6.42 22.77
N PRO A 8 -11.37 -6.22 21.84
CA PRO A 8 -11.38 -5.06 20.96
C PRO A 8 -12.49 -5.16 19.91
N VAL A 9 -13.23 -4.07 19.70
CA VAL A 9 -14.29 -3.95 18.70
C VAL A 9 -14.23 -2.60 17.99
N ILE A 10 -14.61 -2.56 16.71
CA ILE A 10 -14.74 -1.31 15.96
C ILE A 10 -16.15 -0.78 16.16
N ILE A 11 -16.28 0.30 16.93
CA ILE A 11 -17.58 0.91 17.26
C ILE A 11 -18.00 2.00 16.30
N GLY A 12 -17.07 2.71 15.65
CA GLY A 12 -17.39 3.78 14.71
C GLY A 12 -16.35 3.92 13.60
N VAL A 13 -16.80 4.27 12.39
CA VAL A 13 -15.94 4.54 11.23
C VAL A 13 -16.37 5.80 10.50
N GLY A 14 -15.41 6.54 9.94
CA GLY A 14 -15.66 7.80 9.27
C GLY A 14 -14.63 8.08 8.19
N ASP A 15 -15.07 8.66 7.09
CA ASP A 15 -14.26 9.08 5.96
C ASP A 15 -14.71 10.44 5.44
N VAL A 16 -13.77 11.21 4.89
CA VAL A 16 -13.98 12.56 4.34
C VAL A 16 -13.18 12.69 3.05
N LYS A 17 -13.79 13.30 2.03
CA LYS A 17 -13.15 13.61 0.76
C LYS A 17 -13.35 15.08 0.46
N ASN A 18 -12.26 15.84 0.35
CA ASN A 18 -12.28 17.14 -0.32
C ASN A 18 -11.86 16.93 -1.78
N GLY A 19 -12.81 17.10 -2.69
CA GLY A 19 -12.58 16.96 -4.13
C GLY A 19 -12.33 18.28 -4.86
N SER A 20 -12.40 19.43 -4.17
CA SER A 20 -12.27 20.72 -4.84
C SER A 20 -10.85 20.94 -5.36
N GLN A 21 -10.77 21.61 -6.51
CA GLN A 21 -9.51 22.02 -7.15
C GLN A 21 -9.25 23.52 -6.98
N ASN A 22 -10.17 24.23 -6.33
CA ASN A 22 -10.04 25.64 -6.04
C ASN A 22 -9.14 25.85 -4.82
N VAL A 23 -8.40 26.97 -4.79
CA VAL A 23 -7.45 27.25 -3.71
C VAL A 23 -8.18 27.68 -2.45
N GLU A 24 -9.28 28.40 -2.61
CA GLU A 24 -10.18 28.87 -1.55
C GLU A 24 -10.86 27.72 -0.78
N ASP A 25 -11.01 26.56 -1.43
CA ASP A 25 -11.59 25.36 -0.83
C ASP A 25 -10.52 24.41 -0.25
N ALA A 26 -9.27 24.86 -0.17
CA ALA A 26 -8.18 24.05 0.35
C ALA A 26 -8.41 23.66 1.81
N ILE A 27 -8.29 22.38 2.12
CA ILE A 27 -8.40 21.85 3.49
C ILE A 27 -7.12 21.08 3.80
N GLU A 28 -6.49 21.42 4.91
CA GLU A 28 -5.27 20.72 5.35
C GLU A 28 -5.56 19.28 5.81
N PRO A 29 -4.55 18.38 5.79
CA PRO A 29 -4.72 16.99 6.20
C PRO A 29 -5.28 16.82 7.62
N MET A 30 -4.79 17.61 8.59
CA MET A 30 -5.23 17.54 9.99
C MET A 30 -6.73 17.84 10.13
N GLN A 31 -7.23 18.85 9.41
CA GLN A 31 -8.64 19.20 9.41
C GLN A 31 -9.52 18.12 8.77
N LEU A 32 -9.05 17.44 7.71
CA LEU A 32 -9.74 16.27 7.15
C LEU A 32 -9.79 15.11 8.15
N MET A 33 -8.67 14.84 8.84
CA MET A 33 -8.60 13.82 9.89
C MET A 33 -9.57 14.14 11.04
N LEU A 34 -9.63 15.39 11.50
CA LEU A 34 -10.55 15.82 12.55
C LEU A 34 -12.01 15.61 12.14
N GLN A 35 -12.38 15.99 10.92
CA GLN A 35 -13.73 15.75 10.39
C GLN A 35 -14.05 14.25 10.31
N ALA A 36 -13.09 13.41 9.92
CA ALA A 36 -13.28 11.96 9.86
C ALA A 36 -13.48 11.36 11.25
N ILE A 37 -12.74 11.82 12.26
CA ILE A 37 -12.92 11.42 13.66
C ILE A 37 -14.31 11.80 14.16
N VAL A 38 -14.77 13.03 13.89
CA VAL A 38 -16.12 13.47 14.26
C VAL A 38 -17.19 12.60 13.59
N ARG A 39 -17.01 12.22 12.32
CA ARG A 39 -17.91 11.29 11.62
C ARG A 39 -17.91 9.90 12.25
N ALA A 40 -16.74 9.38 12.63
CA ALA A 40 -16.63 8.10 13.31
C ALA A 40 -17.31 8.09 14.68
N LEU A 41 -17.21 9.17 15.46
CA LEU A 41 -17.93 9.33 16.73
C LEU A 41 -19.45 9.33 16.54
N LYS A 42 -19.95 10.02 15.50
CA LYS A 42 -21.37 10.01 15.13
C LYS A 42 -21.87 8.66 14.61
N ASP A 43 -21.00 7.90 13.94
CA ASP A 43 -21.31 6.54 13.49
C ASP A 43 -21.37 5.56 14.68
N ALA A 44 -20.60 5.79 15.74
CA ALA A 44 -20.63 4.97 16.95
C ALA A 44 -21.91 5.15 17.78
N THR A 45 -22.50 6.36 17.79
CA THR A 45 -23.74 6.66 18.51
C THR A 45 -24.43 7.90 17.96
N SER A 46 -25.77 7.87 17.90
CA SER A 46 -26.59 9.04 17.57
C SER A 46 -26.80 9.99 18.74
N GLU A 47 -26.51 9.56 19.97
CA GLU A 47 -26.68 10.37 21.17
C GLU A 47 -25.48 11.28 21.41
N HIS A 48 -25.70 12.60 21.38
CA HIS A 48 -24.63 13.58 21.54
C HIS A 48 -23.87 13.43 22.86
N ARG A 49 -24.57 13.19 23.99
CA ARG A 49 -23.94 13.02 25.29
C ARG A 49 -22.97 11.83 25.31
N ILE A 50 -23.39 10.69 24.77
CA ILE A 50 -22.56 9.48 24.69
C ILE A 50 -21.37 9.72 23.75
N ALA A 51 -21.57 10.44 22.64
CA ALA A 51 -20.47 10.78 21.72
C ALA A 51 -19.39 11.66 22.41
N GLU A 52 -19.79 12.64 23.22
CA GLU A 52 -18.82 13.46 23.98
C GLU A 52 -18.15 12.67 25.12
N GLU A 53 -18.88 11.78 25.81
CA GLU A 53 -18.29 10.87 26.80
C GLU A 53 -17.26 9.93 26.15
N LEU A 54 -17.59 9.38 24.98
CA LEU A 54 -16.70 8.53 24.20
C LEU A 54 -15.46 9.29 23.75
N LYS A 55 -15.63 10.50 23.21
CA LYS A 55 -14.53 11.39 22.82
C LYS A 55 -13.61 11.70 24.00
N SER A 56 -14.18 12.06 25.15
CA SER A 56 -13.43 12.35 26.39
C SER A 56 -12.67 11.12 26.90
N SER A 57 -13.15 9.92 26.58
CA SER A 57 -12.54 8.65 26.98
C SER A 57 -11.43 8.18 26.05
N ILE A 58 -11.16 8.87 24.94
CA ILE A 58 -10.08 8.52 24.00
C ILE A 58 -8.73 8.62 24.73
N ASP A 59 -8.07 7.49 24.92
CA ASP A 59 -6.78 7.36 25.62
C ASP A 59 -5.64 6.93 24.69
N SER A 60 -5.94 6.63 23.42
CA SER A 60 -4.95 6.34 22.37
C SER A 60 -5.31 7.03 21.06
N VAL A 61 -4.39 7.86 20.54
CA VAL A 61 -4.47 8.48 19.20
C VAL A 61 -3.34 7.95 18.33
N SER A 62 -3.67 7.30 17.22
CA SER A 62 -2.72 6.79 16.24
C SER A 62 -2.94 7.47 14.89
N VAL A 63 -1.89 8.03 14.31
CA VAL A 63 -1.97 8.82 13.07
C VAL A 63 -1.05 8.22 12.03
N VAL A 64 -1.61 7.93 10.86
CA VAL A 64 -0.83 7.52 9.68
C VAL A 64 -0.07 8.74 9.13
N ALA A 65 1.22 8.57 8.84
CA ALA A 65 2.09 9.61 8.32
C ALA A 65 1.54 10.25 7.04
N THR A 66 1.44 11.58 7.05
CA THR A 66 1.09 12.38 5.87
C THR A 66 2.32 12.99 5.23
N TRP A 67 2.39 12.96 3.90
CA TRP A 67 3.48 13.59 3.11
C TRP A 67 3.06 14.90 2.42
N THR A 68 1.82 15.35 2.60
CA THR A 68 1.31 16.57 1.95
C THR A 68 1.59 17.83 2.75
N TRP A 69 1.81 17.70 4.06
CA TRP A 69 2.09 18.82 4.96
C TRP A 69 3.08 18.42 6.06
N PRO A 70 4.08 19.26 6.37
CA PRO A 70 5.00 18.98 7.47
C PRO A 70 4.34 19.35 8.80
N TYR A 71 4.13 18.37 9.67
CA TYR A 71 3.73 18.59 11.06
C TYR A 71 4.88 18.23 11.99
N ALA A 72 5.10 19.05 13.02
CA ALA A 72 6.09 18.73 14.06
C ALA A 72 5.61 17.58 14.95
N ASP A 73 4.35 17.64 15.41
CA ASP A 73 3.70 16.58 16.19
C ASP A 73 2.19 16.57 15.88
N LEU A 74 1.82 15.81 14.84
CA LEU A 74 0.44 15.72 14.38
C LEU A 74 -0.50 15.03 15.40
N PRO A 75 -0.12 13.91 16.06
CA PRO A 75 -0.95 13.33 17.11
C PRO A 75 -1.25 14.28 18.26
N SER A 76 -0.27 15.04 18.75
CA SER A 76 -0.51 16.02 19.82
C SER A 76 -1.40 17.17 19.35
N LEU A 77 -1.18 17.68 18.13
CA LEU A 77 -2.02 18.73 17.55
C LEU A 77 -3.48 18.27 17.41
N LEU A 78 -3.71 17.05 16.91
CA LEU A 78 -5.06 16.48 16.84
C LEU A 78 -5.70 16.32 18.22
N SER A 79 -4.91 15.90 19.21
CA SER A 79 -5.38 15.74 20.60
C SER A 79 -5.82 17.09 21.19
N GLU A 80 -5.03 18.15 20.96
CA GLU A 80 -5.37 19.52 21.36
C GLU A 80 -6.67 19.99 20.70
N LYS A 81 -6.81 19.81 19.38
CA LYS A 81 -8.01 20.20 18.63
C LYS A 81 -9.27 19.41 19.05
N LEU A 82 -9.09 18.17 19.48
CA LEU A 82 -10.16 17.34 20.04
C LEU A 82 -10.45 17.66 21.52
N GLY A 83 -9.59 18.41 22.21
CA GLY A 83 -9.73 18.69 23.65
C GLY A 83 -9.49 17.45 24.53
N ILE A 84 -8.61 16.55 24.11
CA ILE A 84 -8.30 15.29 24.82
C ILE A 84 -6.82 15.21 25.20
N GLN A 85 -6.52 14.39 26.20
CA GLN A 85 -5.15 14.13 26.68
C GLN A 85 -4.86 12.63 26.68
N PRO A 86 -4.68 12.01 25.49
CA PRO A 86 -4.47 10.59 25.38
C PRO A 86 -3.11 10.19 25.95
N ARG A 87 -3.07 9.02 26.61
CA ARG A 87 -1.83 8.42 27.12
C ARG A 87 -0.92 7.97 25.99
N HIS A 88 -1.52 7.45 24.91
CA HIS A 88 -0.79 6.93 23.76
C HIS A 88 -0.95 7.86 22.57
N LYS A 89 0.16 8.38 22.06
CA LYS A 89 0.22 9.19 20.84
C LYS A 89 1.22 8.54 19.89
N ILE A 90 0.71 7.99 18.79
CA ILE A 90 1.52 7.27 17.81
C ILE A 90 1.47 8.02 16.48
N TYR A 91 2.63 8.29 15.90
CA TYR A 91 2.77 8.71 14.52
C TYR A 91 3.51 7.64 13.75
N SER A 92 2.92 7.12 12.67
CA SER A 92 3.54 6.03 11.91
C SER A 92 4.70 6.53 11.04
N GLU A 93 5.41 5.59 10.41
CA GLU A 93 6.19 5.88 9.22
C GLU A 93 5.27 5.93 7.98
N HIS A 94 5.81 6.26 6.81
CA HIS A 94 5.06 6.16 5.55
C HIS A 94 4.92 4.69 5.10
N GLY A 95 3.70 4.27 4.76
CA GLY A 95 3.48 2.95 4.18
C GLY A 95 2.00 2.62 4.05
N GLY A 96 1.62 1.95 2.95
CA GLY A 96 0.23 1.52 2.72
C GLY A 96 -0.26 0.45 3.70
N ASN A 97 0.65 -0.23 4.40
CA ASN A 97 0.36 -1.21 5.44
C ASN A 97 0.01 -0.59 6.80
N GLN A 98 0.42 0.66 7.03
CA GLN A 98 0.33 1.32 8.34
C GLN A 98 -1.10 1.43 8.89
N PRO A 99 -2.15 1.70 8.09
CA PRO A 99 -3.52 1.69 8.61
C PRO A 99 -3.89 0.37 9.28
N MET A 100 -3.60 -0.78 8.66
CA MET A 100 -3.95 -2.07 9.27
C MET A 100 -3.08 -2.38 10.48
N LYS A 101 -1.78 -2.07 10.41
CA LYS A 101 -0.85 -2.22 11.54
C LYS A 101 -1.31 -1.45 12.77
N LEU A 102 -1.68 -0.18 12.60
CA LEU A 102 -2.13 0.67 13.72
C LEU A 102 -3.45 0.18 14.34
N VAL A 103 -4.37 -0.37 13.53
CA VAL A 103 -5.60 -1.00 14.06
C VAL A 103 -5.29 -2.21 14.92
N ASP A 104 -4.43 -3.10 14.43
CA ASP A 104 -4.00 -4.29 15.17
C ASP A 104 -3.27 -3.92 16.47
N GLU A 105 -2.34 -2.96 16.42
CA GLU A 105 -1.67 -2.45 17.62
C GLU A 105 -2.63 -1.83 18.63
N ALA A 106 -3.61 -1.04 18.18
CA ALA A 106 -4.65 -0.49 19.04
C ALA A 106 -5.51 -1.60 19.66
N ALA A 107 -5.88 -2.61 18.87
CA ALA A 107 -6.64 -3.77 19.34
C ALA A 107 -5.89 -4.54 20.43
N ARG A 108 -4.55 -4.70 20.29
CA ARG A 108 -3.71 -5.30 21.34
C ARG A 108 -3.65 -4.48 22.62
N ARG A 109 -3.54 -3.15 22.51
CA ARG A 109 -3.58 -2.27 23.69
C ARG A 109 -4.90 -2.39 24.44
N ILE A 110 -6.03 -2.43 23.71
CA ILE A 110 -7.36 -2.67 24.31
C ILE A 110 -7.42 -4.06 24.95
N TRP A 111 -6.96 -5.08 24.22
CA TRP A 111 -6.93 -6.45 24.72
C TRP A 111 -6.18 -6.60 26.04
N ARG A 112 -5.05 -5.91 26.20
CA ARG A 112 -4.25 -5.93 27.41
C ARG A 112 -4.77 -5.00 28.52
N GLY A 113 -5.82 -4.22 28.25
CA GLY A 113 -6.37 -3.24 29.18
C GLY A 113 -5.50 -1.99 29.35
N GLU A 114 -4.54 -1.76 28.45
CA GLU A 114 -3.69 -0.57 28.43
C GLU A 114 -4.46 0.67 27.94
N CYS A 115 -5.51 0.43 27.15
CA CYS A 115 -6.34 1.41 26.49
C CYS A 115 -7.83 0.99 26.54
N LYS A 116 -8.77 1.93 26.69
CA LYS A 116 -10.21 1.67 26.59
C LYS A 116 -10.80 2.14 25.27
N VAL A 117 -10.38 3.30 24.78
CA VAL A 117 -10.91 3.90 23.55
C VAL A 117 -9.75 4.42 22.71
N ALA A 118 -9.48 3.73 21.62
CA ALA A 118 -8.49 4.15 20.64
C ALA A 118 -9.13 4.79 19.41
N VAL A 119 -8.51 5.84 18.90
CA VAL A 119 -8.79 6.39 17.58
C VAL A 119 -7.57 6.23 16.68
N MET A 120 -7.80 5.72 15.47
CA MET A 120 -6.82 5.70 14.39
C MET A 120 -7.33 6.60 13.26
N THR A 121 -6.45 7.45 12.72
CA THR A 121 -6.79 8.32 11.60
C THR A 121 -5.63 8.46 10.62
N GLY A 122 -5.95 8.95 9.42
CA GLY A 122 -5.01 9.23 8.35
C GLY A 122 -5.69 10.12 7.32
N GLY A 123 -4.90 10.86 6.54
CA GLY A 123 -5.46 11.84 5.62
C GLY A 123 -4.38 12.48 4.75
N GLU A 124 -4.76 12.80 3.52
CA GLU A 124 -3.88 13.45 2.55
C GLU A 124 -4.62 14.57 1.82
N ALA A 125 -3.95 15.70 1.64
CA ALA A 125 -4.50 16.88 0.96
C ALA A 125 -3.82 17.11 -0.39
N LEU A 126 -3.71 16.06 -1.22
CA LEU A 126 -3.05 16.15 -2.53
C LEU A 126 -3.74 17.17 -3.46
N ALA A 127 -5.07 17.23 -3.46
CA ALA A 127 -5.84 18.20 -4.24
C ALA A 127 -5.53 19.65 -3.83
N SER A 128 -5.54 19.94 -2.52
CA SER A 128 -5.23 21.27 -1.99
C SER A 128 -3.77 21.68 -2.20
N ARG A 129 -2.80 20.77 -1.99
CA ARG A 129 -1.37 21.01 -2.31
C ARG A 129 -1.17 21.37 -3.78
N THR A 130 -1.96 20.78 -4.65
CA THR A 130 -1.87 20.96 -6.09
C THR A 130 -2.49 22.26 -6.56
N ALA A 131 -3.70 22.57 -6.07
CA ALA A 131 -4.35 23.85 -6.32
C ALA A 131 -3.40 25.01 -5.97
N HIS A 132 -2.72 24.91 -4.82
CA HIS A 132 -1.73 25.89 -4.39
C HIS A 132 -0.49 25.98 -5.30
N ARG A 133 0.05 24.84 -5.76
CA ARG A 133 1.26 24.80 -6.61
C ARG A 133 1.05 25.25 -8.06
N LYS A 134 -0.19 25.53 -8.50
CA LYS A 134 -0.56 25.77 -9.92
C LYS A 134 0.02 24.71 -10.88
N GLN A 135 0.32 23.51 -10.37
CA GLN A 135 0.83 22.39 -11.15
C GLN A 135 -0.34 21.56 -11.67
N SER A 136 -0.36 21.28 -12.97
CA SER A 136 -1.41 20.47 -13.59
C SER A 136 -1.32 18.99 -13.17
N ILE A 137 -2.06 18.63 -12.12
CA ILE A 137 -2.49 17.24 -11.88
C ILE A 137 -3.52 16.79 -12.93
N LYS A 138 -4.16 17.71 -13.65
CA LYS A 138 -5.18 17.37 -14.65
C LYS A 138 -4.60 16.51 -15.77
N GLN A 139 -3.30 16.63 -16.06
CA GLN A 139 -2.56 15.71 -16.94
C GLN A 139 -2.26 14.40 -16.21
N ASN A 140 -1.57 14.47 -15.06
CA ASN A 140 -1.04 13.30 -14.35
C ASN A 140 -2.11 12.34 -13.81
N ASN A 141 -3.18 12.85 -13.17
CA ASN A 141 -4.23 12.01 -12.60
C ASN A 141 -5.24 11.56 -13.66
N LYS A 142 -5.46 12.32 -14.73
CA LYS A 142 -6.31 11.88 -15.84
C LYS A 142 -5.59 10.80 -16.64
N GLU A 143 -4.32 11.01 -16.99
CA GLU A 143 -3.48 9.99 -17.65
C GLU A 143 -3.33 8.77 -16.75
N SER A 144 -2.90 8.90 -15.49
CA SER A 144 -2.70 7.74 -14.62
C SER A 144 -4.01 7.01 -14.33
N ALA A 145 -5.11 7.71 -14.03
CA ALA A 145 -6.39 7.04 -13.76
C ALA A 145 -7.01 6.43 -15.02
N GLN A 146 -6.84 7.03 -16.21
CA GLN A 146 -7.23 6.40 -17.47
C GLN A 146 -6.34 5.20 -17.78
N LEU A 147 -5.03 5.31 -17.63
CA LEU A 147 -4.06 4.24 -17.85
C LEU A 147 -4.32 3.06 -16.90
N TYR A 148 -4.50 3.31 -15.60
CA TYR A 148 -4.84 2.27 -14.63
C TYR A 148 -6.24 1.69 -14.86
N ALA A 149 -7.22 2.48 -15.30
CA ALA A 149 -8.55 1.96 -15.68
C ALA A 149 -8.51 1.14 -16.97
N GLU A 150 -7.64 1.48 -17.93
CA GLU A 150 -7.41 0.70 -19.15
C GLU A 150 -6.65 -0.59 -18.84
N PHE A 151 -5.61 -0.53 -18.01
CA PHE A 151 -4.95 -1.72 -17.47
C PHE A 151 -5.92 -2.61 -16.70
N ALA A 152 -6.80 -2.02 -15.90
CA ALA A 152 -7.83 -2.78 -15.18
C ALA A 152 -8.83 -3.44 -16.13
N LYS A 153 -9.28 -2.77 -17.20
CA LYS A 153 -10.13 -3.37 -18.25
C LYS A 153 -9.45 -4.49 -19.03
N ILE A 154 -8.15 -4.35 -19.30
CA ILE A 154 -7.36 -5.42 -19.93
C ILE A 154 -7.21 -6.60 -18.96
N ALA A 155 -6.95 -6.32 -17.69
CA ALA A 155 -6.86 -7.32 -16.63
C ALA A 155 -8.21 -8.03 -16.39
N GLU A 156 -9.35 -7.36 -16.48
CA GLU A 156 -10.69 -7.97 -16.37
C GLU A 156 -10.90 -9.12 -17.39
N GLN A 157 -10.26 -9.02 -18.56
CA GLN A 157 -10.39 -9.97 -19.67
C GLN A 157 -9.26 -11.01 -19.73
N ASN A 158 -8.21 -10.85 -18.93
CA ASN A 158 -7.06 -11.74 -18.92
C ASN A 158 -7.25 -12.83 -17.86
N GLU A 159 -7.32 -14.09 -18.29
CA GLU A 159 -7.56 -15.26 -17.42
C GLU A 159 -6.52 -15.44 -16.29
N PHE A 160 -5.33 -14.84 -16.45
CA PHE A 160 -4.25 -14.89 -15.46
C PHE A 160 -4.24 -13.69 -14.51
N ALA A 161 -5.11 -12.70 -14.70
CA ALA A 161 -5.16 -11.53 -13.84
C ALA A 161 -5.97 -11.79 -12.57
N TRP A 162 -5.53 -11.19 -11.46
CA TRP A 162 -6.16 -11.34 -10.14
C TRP A 162 -7.65 -10.92 -10.11
N ASN A 163 -8.07 -10.04 -11.02
CA ASN A 163 -9.44 -9.52 -11.10
C ASN A 163 -10.23 -10.11 -12.29
N TYR A 164 -9.78 -11.22 -12.89
CA TYR A 164 -10.49 -11.87 -13.99
C TYR A 164 -11.96 -12.13 -13.64
N GLY A 165 -12.87 -11.59 -14.46
CA GLY A 165 -14.31 -11.72 -14.26
C GLY A 165 -14.93 -10.86 -13.14
N GLN A 166 -14.18 -9.98 -12.48
CA GLN A 166 -14.71 -9.05 -11.46
C GLN A 166 -14.79 -7.62 -11.98
N LYS A 167 -15.89 -6.89 -11.67
CA LYS A 167 -16.00 -5.46 -12.02
C LYS A 167 -15.01 -4.62 -11.21
N THR A 168 -14.18 -3.82 -11.89
CA THR A 168 -13.18 -2.95 -11.28
C THR A 168 -13.78 -1.97 -10.25
N PRO A 169 -13.27 -1.93 -9.01
CA PRO A 169 -13.63 -0.88 -8.06
C PRO A 169 -12.87 0.43 -8.37
N THR A 170 -13.54 1.56 -8.18
CA THR A 170 -13.03 2.91 -8.50
C THR A 170 -11.85 3.32 -7.60
N ALA A 171 -11.09 4.34 -8.01
CA ALA A 171 -9.81 4.83 -7.45
C ALA A 171 -9.82 5.35 -5.98
N GLN A 172 -10.69 4.83 -5.14
CA GLN A 172 -11.05 5.38 -3.82
C GLN A 172 -10.35 4.68 -2.63
N ILE A 173 -9.55 3.63 -2.85
CA ILE A 173 -9.59 2.44 -1.96
C ILE A 173 -8.68 2.43 -0.72
N ILE A 174 -7.55 3.15 -0.66
CA ILE A 174 -6.49 2.70 0.27
C ILE A 174 -6.73 3.09 1.76
N SER A 175 -7.45 4.17 2.08
CA SER A 175 -7.91 4.46 3.45
C SER A 175 -9.40 4.14 3.68
N THR A 176 -10.15 3.94 2.60
CA THR A 176 -11.59 3.64 2.65
C THR A 176 -11.85 2.16 2.82
N ALA A 177 -10.91 1.26 2.53
CA ALA A 177 -11.12 -0.18 2.60
C ALA A 177 -11.61 -0.65 3.99
N LEU A 178 -11.05 -0.14 5.09
CA LEU A 178 -11.53 -0.47 6.43
C LEU A 178 -12.94 0.05 6.68
N THR A 179 -13.18 1.33 6.42
CA THR A 179 -14.49 1.97 6.61
C THR A 179 -15.57 1.30 5.74
N ALA A 180 -15.26 0.99 4.49
CA ALA A 180 -16.14 0.29 3.56
C ALA A 180 -16.43 -1.13 4.04
N MET A 181 -15.39 -1.91 4.39
CA MET A 181 -15.56 -3.26 4.90
C MET A 181 -16.42 -3.30 6.17
N VAL A 182 -16.20 -2.38 7.10
CA VAL A 182 -17.02 -2.26 8.32
C VAL A 182 -18.48 -1.93 7.98
N ARG A 183 -18.72 -1.02 7.04
CA ARG A 183 -20.08 -0.70 6.56
C ARG A 183 -20.75 -1.91 5.91
N ASP A 184 -20.06 -2.61 5.02
CA ASP A 184 -20.58 -3.78 4.30
C ASP A 184 -20.93 -4.92 5.27
N LEU A 185 -20.04 -5.21 6.22
CA LEU A 185 -20.28 -6.22 7.26
C LEU A 185 -21.47 -5.85 8.16
N ARG A 186 -21.62 -4.57 8.51
CA ARG A 186 -22.76 -4.09 9.32
C ARG A 186 -24.09 -4.12 8.55
N ARG A 187 -24.08 -3.91 7.23
CA ARG A 187 -25.26 -4.06 6.35
C ARG A 187 -25.67 -5.53 6.16
N GLY A 188 -24.77 -6.47 6.41
CA GLY A 188 -25.00 -7.89 6.17
C GLY A 188 -24.61 -8.35 4.76
N ASP A 189 -23.88 -7.54 4.00
CA ASP A 189 -23.39 -7.87 2.64
C ASP A 189 -22.16 -8.79 2.66
N GLY A 190 -21.86 -9.36 3.84
CA GLY A 190 -20.82 -10.34 4.08
C GLY A 190 -20.83 -10.80 5.53
N GLN A 191 -20.34 -12.02 5.79
CA GLN A 191 -20.20 -12.54 7.15
C GLN A 191 -18.81 -12.25 7.75
N ASN A 192 -17.79 -12.27 6.89
CA ASN A 192 -16.40 -12.04 7.24
C ASN A 192 -15.76 -11.18 6.16
N GLY A 193 -14.93 -10.23 6.57
CA GLY A 193 -14.16 -9.36 5.69
C GLY A 193 -12.67 -9.65 5.81
N LEU A 194 -11.96 -9.62 4.69
CA LEU A 194 -10.51 -9.70 4.65
C LEU A 194 -9.97 -8.44 3.97
N ILE A 195 -9.07 -7.73 4.66
CA ILE A 195 -8.36 -6.58 4.12
C ILE A 195 -6.88 -6.93 4.01
N LEU A 196 -6.30 -6.69 2.84
CA LEU A 196 -4.87 -6.81 2.58
C LEU A 196 -4.27 -5.42 2.42
N ALA A 197 -3.20 -5.14 3.16
CA ALA A 197 -2.53 -3.85 3.14
C ALA A 197 -1.03 -4.02 2.90
N ASN A 198 -0.62 -3.63 1.70
CA ASN A 198 0.75 -3.68 1.23
C ASN A 198 1.53 -2.42 1.63
N GLY A 199 2.79 -2.59 2.01
CA GLY A 199 3.73 -1.51 2.29
C GLY A 199 5.06 -1.66 1.54
N GLY A 200 5.57 -0.54 1.02
CA GLY A 200 6.83 -0.52 0.25
C GLY A 200 6.69 -1.22 -1.11
N VAL A 201 7.73 -1.93 -1.51
CA VAL A 201 7.75 -2.71 -2.76
C VAL A 201 7.40 -4.17 -2.47
N LEU A 202 6.21 -4.39 -1.88
CA LEU A 202 5.81 -5.67 -1.29
C LEU A 202 6.73 -6.13 -0.14
N THR A 203 7.34 -5.15 0.55
CA THR A 203 8.24 -5.38 1.69
C THR A 203 7.46 -5.76 2.95
N TYR A 204 6.27 -5.17 3.11
CA TYR A 204 5.37 -5.42 4.22
C TYR A 204 4.02 -5.86 3.71
N GLN A 205 3.42 -6.85 4.34
CA GLN A 205 2.05 -7.27 4.07
C GLN A 205 1.32 -7.47 5.38
N TYR A 206 0.19 -6.77 5.52
CA TYR A 206 -0.71 -6.92 6.66
C TYR A 206 -2.05 -7.47 6.19
N ALA A 207 -2.61 -8.39 6.96
CA ALA A 207 -3.93 -8.95 6.74
C ALA A 207 -4.81 -8.70 7.97
N LEU A 208 -6.02 -8.18 7.76
CA LEU A 208 -6.99 -7.98 8.81
C LEU A 208 -8.27 -8.74 8.48
N CYS A 209 -8.66 -9.65 9.37
CA CYS A 209 -9.93 -10.38 9.31
C CYS A 209 -10.95 -9.73 10.24
N LEU A 210 -12.12 -9.37 9.70
CA LEU A 210 -13.21 -8.70 10.42
C LEU A 210 -14.48 -9.54 10.36
N SER A 211 -15.28 -9.51 11.42
CA SER A 211 -16.62 -10.09 11.45
C SER A 211 -17.50 -9.32 12.43
N THR A 212 -18.82 -9.36 12.22
CA THR A 212 -19.81 -8.89 13.21
C THR A 212 -20.04 -9.92 14.32
N ARG A 213 -19.52 -11.14 14.18
CA ARG A 213 -19.64 -12.21 15.18
C ARG A 213 -18.38 -12.29 16.05
N PRO A 214 -18.53 -12.57 17.36
CA PRO A 214 -17.39 -12.90 18.20
C PRO A 214 -16.70 -14.19 17.72
N ARG A 215 -15.44 -14.38 18.12
CA ARG A 215 -14.68 -15.60 17.79
C ARG A 215 -15.40 -16.84 18.33
N ARG A 216 -15.73 -17.78 17.44
CA ARG A 216 -16.54 -18.97 17.78
C ARG A 216 -15.84 -19.92 18.74
N ASP A 217 -14.51 -19.97 18.68
CA ASP A 217 -13.66 -20.80 19.54
C ASP A 217 -13.41 -20.16 20.92
N GLY A 218 -13.94 -18.96 21.18
CA GLY A 218 -13.69 -18.21 22.40
C GLY A 218 -12.23 -17.78 22.58
N SER A 219 -11.41 -17.87 21.53
CA SER A 219 -9.99 -17.54 21.62
C SER A 219 -9.76 -16.06 21.93
N ALA A 220 -8.70 -15.83 22.70
CA ALA A 220 -8.17 -14.52 23.04
C ALA A 220 -7.71 -13.76 21.79
N TYR A 221 -7.72 -12.42 21.85
CA TYR A 221 -6.95 -11.64 20.88
C TYR A 221 -5.45 -11.90 21.08
N PRO A 222 -4.63 -12.03 20.02
CA PRO A 222 -3.20 -12.31 20.18
C PRO A 222 -2.47 -11.21 20.96
N ASP A 223 -1.67 -11.60 21.95
CA ASP A 223 -0.85 -10.66 22.73
C ASP A 223 0.36 -10.14 21.94
N LYS A 224 0.71 -10.75 20.81
CA LYS A 224 1.83 -10.35 19.94
C LYS A 224 1.58 -10.79 18.50
N ASP A 225 2.40 -10.32 17.58
CA ASP A 225 2.39 -10.82 16.20
C ASP A 225 2.59 -12.34 16.19
N PRO A 226 1.76 -13.09 15.45
CA PRO A 226 1.84 -14.54 15.39
C PRO A 226 3.01 -15.04 14.54
N LEU A 227 3.54 -14.19 13.65
CA LEU A 227 4.64 -14.48 12.73
C LEU A 227 5.88 -13.66 13.10
N PRO A 228 7.10 -14.15 12.78
CA PRO A 228 8.33 -13.39 12.97
C PRO A 228 8.34 -12.11 12.10
N SER A 229 9.16 -11.13 12.48
CA SER A 229 9.31 -9.87 11.74
C SER A 229 9.96 -10.05 10.36
N HIS A 230 10.64 -11.18 10.14
CA HIS A 230 11.31 -11.51 8.89
C HIS A 230 10.94 -12.93 8.47
N VAL A 231 10.70 -13.09 7.17
CA VAL A 231 10.55 -14.39 6.52
C VAL A 231 11.90 -15.08 6.51
N THR A 232 11.98 -16.30 7.05
CA THR A 232 13.23 -17.06 7.19
C THR A 232 13.19 -18.43 6.52
N ASP A 233 11.99 -18.86 6.13
CA ASP A 233 11.63 -20.13 5.54
C ASP A 233 11.53 -20.09 4.01
N THR A 234 11.78 -18.92 3.41
CA THR A 234 11.78 -18.75 1.95
C THR A 234 13.22 -18.77 1.40
N PRO A 235 13.54 -19.69 0.45
CA PRO A 235 14.83 -19.69 -0.21
C PRO A 235 15.10 -18.34 -0.91
N VAL A 236 16.20 -17.69 -0.55
CA VAL A 236 16.66 -16.46 -1.22
C VAL A 236 17.63 -16.85 -2.34
N PRO A 237 17.34 -16.51 -3.62
CA PRO A 237 18.27 -16.80 -4.70
C PRO A 237 19.58 -16.06 -4.54
N THR A 238 20.71 -16.73 -4.78
CA THR A 238 22.01 -16.09 -4.82
C THR A 238 22.05 -15.02 -5.89
N VAL A 239 22.58 -13.84 -5.57
CA VAL A 239 22.71 -12.71 -6.49
C VAL A 239 24.17 -12.52 -6.89
N THR A 240 24.42 -12.47 -8.18
CA THR A 240 25.71 -12.07 -8.75
C THR A 240 25.69 -10.57 -9.04
N ILE A 241 26.50 -9.81 -8.32
CA ILE A 241 26.59 -8.35 -8.47
C ILE A 241 27.21 -7.97 -9.83
N GLN A 242 28.27 -8.65 -10.22
CA GLN A 242 28.96 -8.48 -11.51
C GLN A 242 28.70 -9.70 -12.37
N ALA A 243 27.68 -9.61 -13.22
CA ALA A 243 27.20 -10.74 -14.01
C ALA A 243 27.84 -10.71 -15.40
N GLU A 244 28.33 -11.87 -15.83
CA GLU A 244 28.93 -12.05 -17.14
C GLU A 244 28.56 -13.41 -17.73
N GLY A 245 28.24 -13.40 -19.02
CA GLY A 245 27.96 -14.61 -19.80
C GLY A 245 26.52 -14.72 -20.25
N GLU A 246 26.15 -15.92 -20.68
CA GLU A 246 24.81 -16.24 -21.13
C GLU A 246 23.81 -16.19 -19.97
N ALA A 247 22.67 -15.59 -20.25
CA ALA A 247 21.62 -15.33 -19.28
C ALA A 247 20.24 -15.51 -19.88
N MET A 248 19.27 -15.81 -19.03
CA MET A 248 17.86 -15.86 -19.39
C MET A 248 17.11 -14.74 -18.67
N ILE A 249 16.19 -14.07 -19.35
CA ILE A 249 15.18 -13.25 -18.66
C ILE A 249 14.28 -14.21 -17.88
N GLU A 250 14.21 -14.05 -16.56
CA GLU A 250 13.68 -15.07 -15.66
C GLU A 250 12.24 -15.49 -16.01
N ASN A 251 12.05 -16.74 -16.44
CA ASN A 251 10.73 -17.34 -16.70
C ASN A 251 10.15 -17.96 -15.43
N THR A 252 8.89 -17.63 -15.14
CA THR A 252 8.20 -18.02 -13.91
C THR A 252 7.38 -19.29 -14.15
N LEU A 253 8.03 -20.43 -14.30
CA LEU A 253 7.36 -21.73 -14.08
C LEU A 253 7.61 -22.28 -12.67
N SER A 254 8.29 -21.52 -11.80
CA SER A 254 8.56 -21.96 -10.43
C SER A 254 8.64 -20.77 -9.46
N PHE A 255 7.51 -20.48 -8.81
CA PHE A 255 7.32 -19.84 -7.50
C PHE A 255 8.03 -18.52 -7.10
N PHE A 256 8.87 -17.90 -7.95
CA PHE A 256 9.41 -16.56 -7.71
C PHE A 256 9.43 -15.76 -9.00
N GLY A 257 8.33 -15.07 -9.31
CA GLY A 257 8.28 -14.23 -10.50
C GLY A 257 9.23 -13.04 -10.41
N GLN A 258 10.02 -12.83 -11.47
CA GLN A 258 10.73 -11.57 -11.70
C GLN A 258 11.09 -11.44 -13.18
N THR A 259 10.98 -10.20 -13.66
CA THR A 259 10.66 -9.83 -15.05
C THR A 259 11.55 -8.67 -15.51
N TYR A 260 11.28 -8.11 -16.67
CA TYR A 260 11.86 -6.88 -17.18
C TYR A 260 10.86 -5.72 -17.03
N THR A 261 11.35 -4.48 -17.10
CA THR A 261 10.50 -3.29 -17.27
C THR A 261 11.19 -2.27 -18.17
N VAL A 262 10.41 -1.45 -18.86
CA VAL A 262 10.91 -0.38 -19.73
C VAL A 262 10.33 0.95 -19.26
N GLU A 263 11.21 1.88 -18.93
CA GLU A 263 10.87 3.28 -18.69
C GLU A 263 10.65 3.98 -20.03
N PHE A 264 9.57 4.75 -20.15
CA PHE A 264 9.24 5.56 -21.32
C PHE A 264 9.28 7.05 -21.00
N ASN A 265 9.72 7.84 -21.97
CA ASN A 265 9.61 9.28 -21.94
C ASN A 265 8.15 9.72 -22.13
N ARG A 266 7.84 10.98 -21.80
CA ARG A 266 6.48 11.54 -21.96
C ARG A 266 5.97 11.56 -23.41
N ASN A 267 6.88 11.52 -24.38
CA ASN A 267 6.54 11.41 -25.81
C ASN A 267 6.31 9.96 -26.27
N GLY A 268 6.32 9.00 -25.35
CA GLY A 268 6.10 7.58 -25.65
C GLY A 268 7.33 6.83 -26.16
N THR A 269 8.51 7.44 -26.25
CA THR A 269 9.71 6.72 -26.66
C THR A 269 10.36 5.96 -25.50
N PRO A 270 10.86 4.74 -25.72
CA PRO A 270 11.54 3.99 -24.65
C PRO A 270 12.85 4.70 -24.27
N SER A 271 13.02 4.93 -22.97
CA SER A 271 14.18 5.60 -22.37
C SER A 271 15.21 4.57 -21.90
N LYS A 272 14.76 3.58 -21.12
CA LYS A 272 15.68 2.66 -20.44
C LYS A 272 14.99 1.34 -20.08
N GLY A 273 15.65 0.22 -20.36
CA GLY A 273 15.19 -1.09 -19.92
C GLY A 273 15.91 -1.54 -18.65
N PHE A 274 15.19 -2.29 -17.82
CA PHE A 274 15.68 -2.95 -16.62
C PHE A 274 15.33 -4.42 -16.71
N VAL A 275 16.31 -5.29 -16.50
CA VAL A 275 16.16 -6.74 -16.61
C VAL A 275 16.59 -7.36 -15.29
N VAL A 276 15.72 -8.20 -14.73
CA VAL A 276 16.11 -9.23 -13.75
C VAL A 276 16.26 -10.54 -14.51
N GLY A 277 17.46 -11.10 -14.49
CA GLY A 277 17.78 -12.32 -15.22
C GLY A 277 18.53 -13.33 -14.37
N ARG A 278 18.70 -14.54 -14.92
CA ARG A 278 19.48 -15.62 -14.31
C ARG A 278 20.60 -16.05 -15.24
N LEU A 279 21.79 -16.21 -14.69
CA LEU A 279 22.92 -16.80 -15.42
C LEU A 279 22.62 -18.29 -15.70
N THR A 280 22.77 -18.73 -16.95
CA THR A 280 22.42 -20.11 -17.34
C THR A 280 23.26 -21.16 -16.62
N ARG A 281 24.52 -20.84 -16.30
CA ARG A 281 25.47 -21.76 -15.65
C ARG A 281 25.28 -21.90 -14.14
N SER A 282 25.04 -20.80 -13.42
CA SER A 282 24.98 -20.80 -11.95
C SER A 282 23.57 -20.66 -11.39
N ASN A 283 22.59 -20.32 -12.22
CA ASN A 283 21.23 -19.97 -11.82
C ASN A 283 21.16 -18.74 -10.89
N HIS A 284 22.26 -18.02 -10.69
CA HIS A 284 22.30 -16.80 -9.86
C HIS A 284 21.55 -15.67 -10.55
N ARG A 285 20.84 -14.87 -9.75
CA ARG A 285 20.15 -13.66 -10.22
C ARG A 285 21.13 -12.53 -10.48
N PHE A 286 20.77 -11.64 -11.40
CA PHE A 286 21.43 -10.36 -11.60
C PHE A 286 20.41 -9.29 -11.99
N VAL A 287 20.81 -8.03 -11.83
CA VAL A 287 20.09 -6.87 -12.38
C VAL A 287 20.94 -6.22 -13.46
N ALA A 288 20.32 -5.87 -14.59
CA ALA A 288 20.99 -5.23 -15.73
C ALA A 288 20.13 -4.14 -16.35
N ASN A 289 20.78 -3.18 -17.01
CA ASN A 289 20.11 -2.32 -17.98
C ASN A 289 20.23 -2.90 -19.39
N THR A 290 19.40 -2.46 -20.32
CA THR A 290 19.58 -2.79 -21.75
C THR A 290 20.91 -2.26 -22.24
N GLY A 291 21.70 -3.12 -22.90
CA GLY A 291 23.03 -2.78 -23.41
C GLY A 291 23.02 -1.94 -24.67
N ASN A 292 21.96 -2.02 -25.48
CA ASN A 292 21.85 -1.29 -26.74
C ASN A 292 20.39 -0.95 -27.09
N ALA A 293 20.21 -0.06 -28.08
CA ALA A 293 18.90 0.39 -28.54
C ALA A 293 18.05 -0.74 -29.11
N LYS A 294 18.67 -1.72 -29.80
CA LYS A 294 17.98 -2.87 -30.39
C LYS A 294 17.36 -3.77 -29.32
N THR A 295 18.05 -3.99 -28.20
CA THR A 295 17.52 -4.75 -27.06
C THR A 295 16.39 -3.98 -26.40
N LEU A 296 16.53 -2.67 -26.24
CA LEU A 296 15.48 -1.81 -25.70
C LEU A 296 14.21 -1.85 -26.56
N GLU A 297 14.35 -1.74 -27.88
CA GLU A 297 13.25 -1.86 -28.84
C GLU A 297 12.56 -3.21 -28.70
N GLN A 298 13.32 -4.30 -28.68
CA GLN A 298 12.79 -5.65 -28.49
C GLN A 298 11.98 -5.79 -27.20
N LEU A 299 12.46 -5.26 -26.08
CA LEU A 299 11.71 -5.26 -24.81
C LEU A 299 10.42 -4.43 -24.88
N SER A 300 10.40 -3.34 -25.65
CA SER A 300 9.24 -2.43 -25.75
C SER A 300 8.24 -2.77 -26.86
N SER A 301 8.60 -3.63 -27.82
CA SER A 301 7.85 -3.80 -29.08
C SER A 301 6.47 -4.45 -28.93
N GLY A 302 6.25 -5.26 -27.88
CA GLY A 302 5.04 -6.07 -27.71
C GLY A 302 4.87 -7.22 -28.71
N ASN A 303 5.80 -7.37 -29.67
CA ASN A 303 5.71 -8.36 -30.75
C ASN A 303 6.17 -9.77 -30.32
N SER A 304 6.88 -9.87 -29.20
CA SER A 304 7.39 -11.14 -28.67
C SER A 304 7.50 -11.04 -27.16
N GLU A 305 7.16 -12.12 -26.44
CA GLU A 305 7.37 -12.21 -25.00
C GLU A 305 8.87 -12.27 -24.68
N PRO A 306 9.44 -11.25 -23.97
CA PRO A 306 10.83 -11.26 -23.59
C PRO A 306 11.17 -12.27 -22.48
N VAL A 307 10.20 -12.59 -21.62
CA VAL A 307 10.38 -13.54 -20.52
C VAL A 307 10.74 -14.93 -21.06
N GLY A 308 11.77 -15.55 -20.48
CA GLY A 308 12.30 -16.84 -20.90
C GLY A 308 13.25 -16.82 -22.09
N ARG A 309 13.44 -15.66 -22.74
CA ARG A 309 14.42 -15.54 -23.84
C ARG A 309 15.85 -15.50 -23.29
N ILE A 310 16.74 -16.15 -24.04
CA ILE A 310 18.18 -16.14 -23.80
C ILE A 310 18.79 -14.87 -24.38
N GLY A 311 19.79 -14.35 -23.67
CA GLY A 311 20.65 -13.26 -24.10
C GLY A 311 21.99 -13.34 -23.36
N TRP A 312 22.73 -12.23 -23.39
CA TRP A 312 24.04 -12.12 -22.77
C TRP A 312 24.05 -10.93 -21.82
N VAL A 313 24.66 -11.12 -20.66
CA VAL A 313 24.95 -10.06 -19.72
C VAL A 313 26.46 -9.84 -19.67
N LYS A 314 26.88 -8.57 -19.65
CA LYS A 314 28.27 -8.19 -19.41
C LYS A 314 28.35 -6.97 -18.53
N ARG A 315 29.54 -6.74 -17.97
CA ARG A 315 29.82 -5.51 -17.24
C ARG A 315 29.96 -4.35 -18.25
N GLY A 316 29.17 -3.31 -18.06
CA GLY A 316 29.29 -2.04 -18.75
C GLY A 316 29.93 -0.95 -17.90
N ASP A 317 29.90 0.26 -18.43
CA ASP A 317 30.49 1.44 -17.79
C ASP A 317 29.95 1.69 -16.38
N LYS A 318 30.86 2.15 -15.51
CA LYS A 318 30.59 2.46 -14.10
C LYS A 318 30.12 1.25 -13.28
N GLY A 319 30.38 0.03 -13.76
CA GLY A 319 30.12 -1.21 -13.02
C GLY A 319 28.67 -1.70 -13.07
N ARG A 320 27.85 -1.18 -13.99
CA ARG A 320 26.48 -1.68 -14.20
C ARG A 320 26.51 -2.90 -15.12
N ASN A 321 25.63 -3.87 -14.91
CA ASN A 321 25.46 -4.95 -15.87
C ASN A 321 24.60 -4.47 -17.06
N LEU A 322 24.95 -4.90 -18.26
CA LEU A 322 24.25 -4.62 -19.51
C LEU A 322 23.80 -5.94 -20.15
N PHE A 323 22.51 -6.03 -20.47
CA PHE A 323 21.89 -7.20 -21.10
C PHE A 323 21.58 -6.92 -22.58
N THR A 324 21.87 -7.89 -23.45
CA THR A 324 21.53 -7.86 -24.87
C THR A 324 20.95 -9.20 -25.33
N PHE A 325 19.99 -9.18 -26.27
CA PHE A 325 19.46 -10.41 -26.89
C PHE A 325 20.38 -11.03 -27.93
N GLU A 326 21.35 -10.25 -28.40
CA GLU A 326 22.32 -10.69 -29.39
C GLU A 326 23.71 -10.63 -28.76
N PRO A 327 24.59 -11.60 -29.07
CA PRO A 327 25.96 -11.57 -28.60
C PRO A 327 26.66 -10.40 -29.30
N ASP A 328 26.80 -9.28 -28.60
CA ASP A 328 27.51 -8.12 -29.14
C ASP A 328 29.01 -8.40 -29.13
N ALA A 329 29.60 -8.52 -30.33
CA ALA A 329 31.05 -8.60 -30.53
C ALA A 329 31.78 -7.29 -30.17
N ASN A 330 31.05 -6.15 -30.05
CA ASN A 330 31.59 -4.82 -29.76
C ASN A 330 30.57 -3.93 -29.00
N LEU A 331 30.52 -4.02 -27.66
CA LEU A 331 30.19 -2.85 -26.82
C LEU A 331 31.33 -2.59 -25.84
#